data_AF-A0A843RMZ8-F1
#
_entry.id   AF-A0A843RMZ8-F1
#
_cell.length_a   1.000
_cell.length_b   1.000
_cell.length_c   1.000
_cell.angle_alpha   90.00
_cell.angle_beta   90.00
_cell.angle_gamma   90.00
#
_symmetry.space_group_name_H-M   'P 1'
#
loop_
_entity.id
_entity.type
_entity.pdbx_description
1 polymer ?
#
loop_
_entity_poly.entity_id
_entity_poly.type
_entity_poly.pdbx_seq_one_letter_code
_entity_poly.pdbx_strand_id
1 'polypeptide(L)'
;MSGKTKTLPVSMPERRAFFRAAQRYGATTALVALGANSLLSDAALAQTAEEEKERQSAAEETMTVATEYRIGTTRSYPEMQLNVKENIQNVTNGRVYVKLAPGGQLGVGTKLVEKVQAGTVQAAQFSLSNFSPFAPAVDLINIPYWVGPNQKFVNLVTSAAWKGEVNSRVEAKGFSPLFYFCIDPRTVAIRQGVKGPIKTPDDLKGLKFRVPGSNILQQFYRLAGANPTPVAWGETPAAIKQGVADALDPSVEALYAFGFKDILSWVTFNAPVPDSQVYAANTQWLQSLPGDLREAIAYAGEVTFLQNLAQVPASRAFAMAEMAKAGVQFYVPTADEITAWAETCGHQRPEWDSWKKELAGSLKTFDKLLEAANTASPYFVHDV
;
A
#
# COMPACT_ATOMS: atom_id res chain seq x y z
N MET A 1 -9.02 39.23 4.45
CA MET A 1 -9.62 38.80 3.17
C MET A 1 -9.40 37.30 3.03
N SER A 2 -10.49 36.53 3.09
CA SER A 2 -10.49 35.06 3.18
C SER A 2 -10.34 34.44 1.80
N GLY A 3 -9.17 33.90 1.49
CA GLY A 3 -8.93 33.05 0.33
C GLY A 3 -9.16 31.59 0.72
N LYS A 4 -10.37 31.08 0.54
CA LYS A 4 -10.67 29.65 0.68
C LYS A 4 -10.06 28.90 -0.51
N THR A 5 -8.89 28.28 -0.31
CA THR A 5 -8.30 27.34 -1.26
C THR A 5 -9.13 26.06 -1.26
N LYS A 6 -9.94 25.87 -2.32
CA LYS A 6 -10.65 24.63 -2.58
C LYS A 6 -9.62 23.51 -2.77
N THR A 7 -9.62 22.52 -1.88
CA THR A 7 -9.18 21.16 -2.22
C THR A 7 -9.74 20.83 -3.59
N LEU A 8 -8.96 20.43 -4.60
CA LEU A 8 -9.56 19.97 -5.86
C LEU A 8 -10.15 18.59 -5.61
N PRO A 9 -11.48 18.49 -5.36
CA PRO A 9 -12.12 17.19 -5.41
C PRO A 9 -12.19 16.84 -6.90
N VAL A 10 -12.51 15.59 -7.22
CA VAL A 10 -13.21 15.31 -8.49
C VAL A 10 -14.29 16.38 -8.62
N SER A 11 -14.26 17.18 -9.69
CA SER A 11 -15.12 18.35 -9.77
C SER A 11 -16.58 17.93 -9.53
N MET A 12 -17.42 18.77 -8.90
CA MET A 12 -18.84 18.42 -8.72
C MET A 12 -19.50 17.89 -10.01
N PRO A 13 -19.14 18.39 -11.21
CA PRO A 13 -19.50 17.78 -12.50
C PRO A 13 -19.02 16.33 -12.71
N GLU A 14 -17.73 16.03 -12.51
CA GLU A 14 -17.18 14.67 -12.68
C GLU A 14 -17.76 13.67 -11.66
N ARG A 15 -17.99 14.08 -10.40
CA ARG A 15 -18.66 13.22 -9.40
C ARG A 15 -20.09 12.91 -9.83
N ARG A 16 -20.83 13.92 -10.28
CA ARG A 16 -22.19 13.73 -10.80
C ARG A 16 -22.20 12.87 -12.07
N ALA A 17 -21.18 13.00 -12.92
CA ALA A 17 -21.03 12.16 -14.10
C ALA A 17 -20.75 10.70 -13.70
N PHE A 18 -19.86 10.45 -12.74
CA PHE A 18 -19.61 9.12 -12.19
C PHE A 18 -20.87 8.48 -11.62
N PHE A 19 -21.62 9.17 -10.75
CA PHE A 19 -22.83 8.60 -10.17
C PHE A 19 -23.92 8.34 -11.21
N ARG A 20 -24.08 9.22 -12.20
CA ARG A 20 -25.01 9.00 -13.33
C ARG A 20 -24.59 7.79 -14.18
N ALA A 21 -23.30 7.69 -14.51
CA ALA A 21 -22.76 6.55 -15.25
C ALA A 21 -22.91 5.25 -14.46
N ALA A 22 -22.58 5.25 -13.16
CA ALA A 22 -22.68 4.09 -12.30
C ALA A 22 -24.14 3.62 -12.12
N GLN A 23 -25.09 4.56 -11.99
CA GLN A 23 -26.51 4.24 -11.90
C GLN A 23 -27.06 3.66 -13.21
N ARG A 24 -26.61 4.19 -14.35
CA ARG A 24 -27.18 3.82 -15.66
C ARG A 24 -26.51 2.60 -16.30
N TYR A 25 -25.19 2.49 -16.15
CA TYR A 25 -24.35 1.51 -16.85
C TYR A 25 -23.54 0.60 -15.91
N GLY A 26 -23.62 0.83 -14.59
CA GLY A 26 -22.90 0.04 -13.60
C GLY A 26 -21.55 0.63 -13.19
N ALA A 27 -21.09 0.24 -12.00
CA ALA A 27 -19.90 0.81 -11.38
C ALA A 27 -18.62 0.56 -12.20
N THR A 28 -18.45 -0.63 -12.80
CA THR A 28 -17.24 -0.95 -13.55
C THR A 28 -17.07 -0.06 -14.79
N THR A 29 -18.14 0.14 -15.57
CA THR A 29 -18.13 1.05 -16.72
C THR A 29 -17.77 2.47 -16.32
N ALA A 30 -18.37 2.96 -15.24
CA ALA A 30 -18.07 4.30 -14.74
C ALA A 30 -16.59 4.45 -14.33
N LEU A 31 -15.97 3.40 -13.79
CA LEU A 31 -14.54 3.40 -13.42
C LEU A 31 -13.63 3.38 -14.66
N VAL A 32 -13.92 2.54 -15.65
CA VAL A 32 -13.12 2.45 -16.89
C VAL A 32 -13.19 3.75 -17.68
N ALA A 33 -14.38 4.33 -17.84
CA ALA A 33 -14.58 5.58 -18.58
C ALA A 33 -13.81 6.76 -17.97
N LEU A 34 -13.75 6.84 -16.63
CA LEU A 34 -12.94 7.82 -15.91
C LEU A 34 -11.44 7.59 -16.12
N GLY A 35 -11.00 6.33 -16.11
CA GLY A 35 -9.60 5.95 -16.33
C GLY A 35 -9.10 6.25 -17.74
N ALA A 36 -9.96 6.08 -18.75
CA ALA A 36 -9.63 6.28 -20.17
C ALA A 36 -9.62 7.75 -20.60
N ASN A 37 -9.88 8.71 -19.71
CA ASN A 37 -10.05 10.13 -20.06
C ASN A 37 -11.09 10.36 -21.18
N SER A 38 -12.04 9.44 -21.33
CA SER A 38 -13.06 9.49 -22.37
C SER A 38 -14.00 10.67 -22.15
N LEU A 39 -14.51 11.26 -23.24
CA LEU A 39 -15.61 12.23 -23.14
C LEU A 39 -16.78 11.52 -22.45
N LEU A 40 -17.20 12.01 -21.28
CA LEU A 40 -18.32 11.48 -20.49
C LEU A 40 -19.70 11.71 -21.16
N SER A 41 -19.73 11.70 -22.50
CA SER A 41 -20.95 11.67 -23.29
C SER A 41 -21.68 10.36 -23.06
N ASP A 42 -23.02 10.40 -23.13
CA ASP A 42 -23.84 9.22 -22.96
C ASP A 42 -23.51 8.10 -23.97
N ALA A 43 -23.11 8.47 -25.20
CA ALA A 43 -22.74 7.52 -26.24
C ALA A 43 -21.42 6.79 -25.93
N ALA A 44 -20.39 7.52 -25.50
CA ALA A 44 -19.12 6.91 -25.09
C ALA A 44 -19.28 6.02 -23.86
N LEU A 45 -20.08 6.46 -22.87
CA LEU A 45 -20.39 5.65 -21.70
C LEU A 45 -21.15 4.37 -22.06
N ALA A 46 -22.12 4.45 -22.99
CA ALA A 46 -22.83 3.28 -23.49
C ALA A 46 -21.90 2.32 -24.24
N GLN A 47 -20.97 2.84 -25.04
CA GLN A 47 -19.95 2.03 -25.71
C GLN A 47 -19.06 1.31 -24.70
N THR A 48 -18.50 2.02 -23.72
CA THR A 48 -17.71 1.40 -22.65
C THR A 48 -18.53 0.37 -21.86
N ALA A 49 -19.83 0.60 -21.69
CA ALA A 49 -20.72 -0.36 -21.03
C ALA A 49 -20.84 -1.66 -21.82
N GLU A 50 -21.07 -1.57 -23.12
CA GLU A 50 -21.20 -2.75 -23.97
C GLU A 50 -19.86 -3.49 -24.09
N GLU A 51 -18.75 -2.78 -24.29
CA GLU A 51 -17.41 -3.39 -24.31
C GLU A 51 -17.10 -4.16 -23.01
N GLU A 52 -17.45 -3.58 -21.86
CA GLU A 52 -17.22 -4.23 -20.57
C GLU A 52 -18.10 -5.47 -20.38
N LYS A 53 -19.36 -5.41 -20.83
CA LYS A 53 -20.29 -6.53 -20.79
C LYS A 53 -19.87 -7.64 -21.75
N GLU A 54 -19.38 -7.31 -22.94
CA GLU A 54 -18.84 -8.25 -23.91
C GLU A 54 -17.60 -8.96 -23.35
N ARG A 55 -16.64 -8.20 -22.78
CA ARG A 55 -15.46 -8.75 -22.11
C ARG A 55 -15.85 -9.70 -20.98
N GLN A 56 -16.80 -9.30 -20.13
CA GLN A 56 -17.26 -10.13 -19.02
C GLN A 56 -17.94 -11.41 -19.52
N SER A 57 -18.74 -11.33 -20.59
CA SER A 57 -19.47 -12.48 -21.14
C SER A 57 -18.57 -13.46 -21.89
N ALA A 58 -17.47 -12.97 -22.47
CA ALA A 58 -16.49 -13.78 -23.20
C ALA A 58 -15.43 -14.43 -22.31
N ALA A 59 -15.28 -13.97 -21.07
CA ALA A 59 -14.27 -14.49 -20.15
C ALA A 59 -14.60 -15.90 -19.63
N GLU A 60 -13.57 -16.72 -19.49
CA GLU A 60 -13.66 -18.04 -18.85
C GLU A 60 -13.77 -17.89 -17.32
N GLU A 61 -13.11 -16.86 -16.78
CA GLU A 61 -12.95 -16.65 -15.34
C GLU A 61 -13.21 -15.19 -14.97
N THR A 62 -13.85 -14.98 -13.81
CA THR A 62 -14.00 -13.63 -13.23
C THR A 62 -13.15 -13.51 -11.97
N MET A 63 -12.22 -12.55 -11.97
CA MET A 63 -11.38 -12.21 -10.84
C MET A 63 -11.87 -10.92 -10.19
N THR A 64 -12.49 -11.01 -9.01
CA THR A 64 -12.78 -9.82 -8.20
C THR A 64 -11.49 -9.35 -7.51
N VAL A 65 -11.06 -8.12 -7.82
CA VAL A 65 -9.88 -7.47 -7.22
C VAL A 65 -10.34 -6.29 -6.36
N ALA A 66 -10.18 -6.41 -5.06
CA ALA A 66 -10.68 -5.42 -4.11
C ALA A 66 -9.57 -4.54 -3.52
N THR A 67 -9.90 -3.29 -3.23
CA THR A 67 -8.99 -2.34 -2.56
C THR A 67 -9.76 -1.36 -1.68
N GLU A 68 -9.12 -0.91 -0.61
CA GLU A 68 -9.61 0.14 0.29
C GLU A 68 -9.55 1.56 -0.30
N TYR A 69 -8.77 1.76 -1.36
CA TYR A 69 -8.56 3.07 -1.98
C TYR A 69 -9.45 3.30 -3.19
N ARG A 70 -9.74 4.57 -3.47
CA ARG A 70 -10.62 4.97 -4.57
C ARG A 70 -9.88 4.91 -5.90
N ILE A 71 -10.59 4.67 -6.99
CA ILE A 71 -10.01 4.83 -8.33
C ILE A 71 -9.57 6.28 -8.55
N GLY A 72 -8.44 6.44 -9.22
CA GLY A 72 -7.76 7.73 -9.44
C GLY A 72 -6.75 8.09 -8.34
N THR A 73 -6.71 7.34 -7.24
CA THR A 73 -5.70 7.51 -6.18
C THR A 73 -4.28 7.30 -6.68
N THR A 74 -4.06 6.58 -7.80
CA THR A 74 -2.75 6.41 -8.48
C THR A 74 -1.93 7.70 -8.58
N ARG A 75 -2.59 8.84 -8.84
CA ARG A 75 -1.93 10.15 -8.95
C ARG A 75 -1.21 10.58 -7.67
N SER A 76 -1.68 10.17 -6.51
CA SER A 76 -1.13 10.52 -5.21
C SER A 76 -0.53 9.35 -4.44
N TYR A 77 -0.86 8.12 -4.83
CA TYR A 77 -0.44 6.88 -4.19
C TYR A 77 -0.44 5.77 -5.24
N PRO A 78 0.73 5.22 -5.63
CA PRO A 78 0.95 4.50 -6.88
C PRO A 78 0.40 3.06 -6.86
N GLU A 79 -0.89 2.90 -6.63
CA GLU A 79 -1.53 1.61 -6.35
C GLU A 79 -1.95 0.82 -7.60
N MET A 80 -1.97 1.48 -8.76
CA MET A 80 -2.08 0.86 -10.07
C MET A 80 -3.36 0.03 -10.33
N GLN A 81 -4.50 0.33 -9.69
CA GLN A 81 -5.71 -0.50 -9.79
C GLN A 81 -6.17 -0.77 -11.24
N LEU A 82 -6.21 0.29 -12.06
CA LEU A 82 -6.65 0.18 -13.46
C LEU A 82 -5.63 -0.63 -14.28
N ASN A 83 -4.34 -0.45 -14.02
CA ASN A 83 -3.29 -1.22 -14.67
C ASN A 83 -3.34 -2.70 -14.30
N VAL A 84 -3.65 -3.06 -13.04
CA VAL A 84 -3.90 -4.46 -12.65
C VAL A 84 -5.02 -5.06 -13.50
N LYS A 85 -6.15 -4.35 -13.63
CA LYS A 85 -7.29 -4.80 -14.44
C LYS A 85 -6.89 -5.01 -15.91
N GLU A 86 -6.31 -3.99 -16.54
CA GLU A 86 -5.99 -4.05 -17.96
C GLU A 86 -4.86 -5.03 -18.27
N ASN A 87 -3.79 -5.09 -17.48
CA ASN A 87 -2.67 -6.00 -17.73
C ASN A 87 -3.11 -7.47 -17.61
N ILE A 88 -3.92 -7.82 -16.59
CA ILE A 88 -4.41 -9.20 -16.45
C ILE A 88 -5.32 -9.56 -17.63
N GLN A 89 -6.28 -8.71 -17.97
CA GLN A 89 -7.19 -8.96 -19.10
C GLN A 89 -6.43 -9.09 -20.42
N ASN A 90 -5.46 -8.21 -20.69
CA ASN A 90 -4.72 -8.22 -21.94
C ASN A 90 -3.78 -9.43 -22.05
N VAL A 91 -3.03 -9.74 -21.00
CA VAL A 91 -2.07 -10.88 -21.02
C VAL A 91 -2.81 -12.22 -21.08
N THR A 92 -4.01 -12.31 -20.50
CA THR A 92 -4.87 -13.51 -20.60
C THR A 92 -5.70 -13.55 -21.88
N ASN A 93 -5.51 -12.60 -22.81
CA ASN A 93 -6.31 -12.47 -24.03
C ASN A 93 -7.83 -12.44 -23.76
N GLY A 94 -8.25 -11.77 -22.68
CA GLY A 94 -9.63 -11.64 -22.26
C GLY A 94 -10.21 -12.85 -21.51
N ARG A 95 -9.45 -13.94 -21.34
CA ARG A 95 -9.94 -15.16 -20.64
C ARG A 95 -10.20 -14.92 -19.16
N VAL A 96 -9.49 -13.97 -18.54
CA VAL A 96 -9.77 -13.51 -17.18
C VAL A 96 -10.34 -12.10 -17.23
N TYR A 97 -11.58 -11.95 -16.81
CA TYR A 97 -12.21 -10.65 -16.60
C TYR A 97 -11.95 -10.15 -15.18
N VAL A 98 -11.40 -8.93 -15.05
CA VAL A 98 -11.11 -8.34 -13.74
C VAL A 98 -12.22 -7.38 -13.32
N LYS A 99 -12.94 -7.74 -12.27
CA LYS A 99 -13.94 -6.89 -11.62
C LYS A 99 -13.31 -6.13 -10.46
N LEU A 100 -13.06 -4.83 -10.65
CA LEU A 100 -12.53 -3.97 -9.59
C LEU A 100 -13.58 -3.68 -8.51
N ALA A 101 -13.16 -3.79 -7.25
CA ALA A 101 -13.96 -3.44 -6.08
C ALA A 101 -13.25 -2.40 -5.20
N PRO A 102 -13.20 -1.13 -5.64
CA PRO A 102 -12.41 -0.09 -4.99
C PRO A 102 -13.14 0.61 -3.83
N GLY A 103 -12.41 1.45 -3.10
CA GLY A 103 -12.94 2.40 -2.13
C GLY A 103 -13.41 1.76 -0.82
N GLY A 104 -12.94 0.55 -0.51
CA GLY A 104 -13.24 -0.13 0.75
C GLY A 104 -14.64 -0.74 0.81
N GLN A 105 -15.34 -0.85 -0.32
CA GLN A 105 -16.70 -1.41 -0.36
C GLN A 105 -16.76 -2.87 0.10
N LEU A 106 -15.65 -3.61 -0.02
CA LEU A 106 -15.50 -4.99 0.47
C LEU A 106 -14.66 -5.07 1.75
N GLY A 107 -14.42 -3.96 2.45
CA GLY A 107 -13.63 -3.93 3.68
C GLY A 107 -12.33 -3.14 3.52
N VAL A 108 -11.73 -2.84 4.67
CA VAL A 108 -10.52 -2.01 4.83
C VAL A 108 -9.59 -2.74 5.79
N GLY A 109 -8.28 -2.73 5.52
CA GLY A 109 -7.27 -3.41 6.32
C GLY A 109 -7.54 -4.91 6.47
N THR A 110 -7.52 -5.40 7.72
CA THR A 110 -7.65 -6.83 8.05
C THR A 110 -8.96 -7.44 7.53
N LYS A 111 -10.06 -6.68 7.50
CA LYS A 111 -11.35 -7.15 6.96
C LYS A 111 -11.30 -7.53 5.49
N LEU A 112 -10.42 -6.88 4.73
CA LEU A 112 -10.23 -7.22 3.33
C LEU A 112 -9.41 -8.51 3.18
N VAL A 113 -8.38 -8.70 4.02
CA VAL A 113 -7.57 -9.92 4.07
C VAL A 113 -8.44 -11.14 4.41
N GLU A 114 -9.34 -11.02 5.40
CA GLU A 114 -10.30 -12.07 5.78
C GLU A 114 -11.13 -12.55 4.57
N LYS A 115 -11.57 -11.63 3.69
CA LYS A 115 -12.37 -11.97 2.51
C LYS A 115 -11.58 -12.71 1.43
N VAL A 116 -10.31 -12.36 1.22
CA VAL A 116 -9.43 -13.09 0.31
C VAL A 116 -9.18 -14.50 0.86
N GLN A 117 -8.87 -14.61 2.16
CA GLN A 117 -8.63 -15.91 2.79
C GLN A 117 -9.84 -16.84 2.68
N ALA A 118 -11.04 -16.30 2.89
CA ALA A 118 -12.30 -17.03 2.76
C ALA A 118 -12.71 -17.31 1.30
N GLY A 119 -11.98 -16.81 0.31
CA GLY A 119 -12.32 -16.95 -1.11
C GLY A 119 -13.56 -16.15 -1.55
N THR A 120 -14.05 -15.23 -0.71
CA THR A 120 -15.18 -14.34 -1.06
C THR A 120 -14.81 -13.38 -2.18
N VAL A 121 -13.54 -12.97 -2.24
CA VAL A 121 -12.95 -12.24 -3.36
C VAL A 121 -11.67 -12.96 -3.80
N GLN A 122 -11.41 -12.96 -5.10
CA GLN A 122 -10.28 -13.70 -5.68
C GLN A 122 -8.95 -13.06 -5.34
N ALA A 123 -8.89 -11.73 -5.26
CA ALA A 123 -7.70 -11.01 -4.85
C ALA A 123 -8.01 -9.68 -4.19
N ALA A 124 -7.05 -9.17 -3.44
CA ALA A 124 -7.11 -7.81 -2.92
C ALA A 124 -5.73 -7.19 -2.75
N GLN A 125 -5.75 -5.87 -2.59
CA GLN A 125 -4.63 -5.05 -2.20
C GLN A 125 -4.63 -4.88 -0.67
N PHE A 126 -3.51 -5.13 0.01
CA PHE A 126 -3.37 -4.80 1.43
C PHE A 126 -1.94 -4.42 1.84
N SER A 127 -1.85 -3.63 2.92
CA SER A 127 -0.57 -3.27 3.55
C SER A 127 0.04 -4.48 4.22
N LEU A 128 1.36 -4.69 4.06
CA LEU A 128 2.05 -5.81 4.72
C LEU A 128 1.91 -5.73 6.25
N SER A 129 1.85 -4.53 6.79
CA SER A 129 1.65 -4.30 8.23
C SER A 129 0.24 -4.66 8.74
N ASN A 130 -0.78 -4.60 7.88
CA ASN A 130 -2.13 -5.09 8.21
C ASN A 130 -2.28 -6.58 7.85
N PHE A 131 -1.41 -7.10 6.98
CA PHE A 131 -1.41 -8.48 6.51
C PHE A 131 -0.67 -9.44 7.44
N SER A 132 0.33 -8.96 8.18
CA SER A 132 1.17 -9.80 9.03
C SER A 132 0.44 -10.67 10.05
N PRO A 133 -0.73 -10.30 10.63
CA PRO A 133 -1.49 -11.24 11.47
C PRO A 133 -1.95 -12.52 10.73
N PHE A 134 -2.11 -12.46 9.40
CA PHE A 134 -2.56 -13.57 8.56
C PHE A 134 -1.38 -14.32 7.93
N ALA A 135 -0.31 -13.59 7.57
CA ALA A 135 0.92 -14.16 7.03
C ALA A 135 2.16 -13.56 7.74
N PRO A 136 2.53 -14.07 8.94
CA PRO A 136 3.54 -13.43 9.80
C PRO A 136 4.90 -13.18 9.16
N ALA A 137 5.35 -14.05 8.25
CA ALA A 137 6.66 -13.94 7.60
C ALA A 137 6.87 -12.58 6.90
N VAL A 138 5.80 -11.92 6.44
CA VAL A 138 5.92 -10.59 5.79
C VAL A 138 6.30 -9.49 6.78
N ASP A 139 6.08 -9.67 8.10
CA ASP A 139 6.38 -8.66 9.13
C ASP A 139 7.89 -8.43 9.29
N LEU A 140 8.74 -9.29 8.72
CA LEU A 140 10.19 -9.05 8.61
C LEU A 140 10.50 -7.69 8.00
N ILE A 141 9.69 -7.25 7.03
CA ILE A 141 9.88 -5.96 6.36
C ILE A 141 9.73 -4.77 7.30
N ASN A 142 9.01 -4.96 8.40
CA ASN A 142 8.74 -3.93 9.39
C ASN A 142 9.83 -3.83 10.47
N ILE A 143 10.84 -4.70 10.43
CA ILE A 143 12.02 -4.52 11.29
C ILE A 143 12.71 -3.24 10.80
N PRO A 144 13.04 -2.28 11.69
CA PRO A 144 13.49 -0.97 11.26
C PRO A 144 14.95 -0.97 10.76
N TYR A 145 15.24 -0.08 9.81
CA TYR A 145 16.54 0.29 9.29
C TYR A 145 17.35 -0.77 8.52
N TRP A 146 16.73 -1.86 8.03
CA TRP A 146 17.42 -2.81 7.12
C TRP A 146 16.98 -2.70 5.66
N VAL A 147 15.69 -2.44 5.41
CA VAL A 147 15.09 -2.41 4.06
C VAL A 147 14.29 -1.13 3.78
N GLY A 148 14.42 -0.08 4.60
CA GLY A 148 13.68 1.18 4.46
C GLY A 148 13.65 1.78 3.05
N PRO A 149 14.82 2.01 2.39
CA PRO A 149 14.89 2.60 1.05
C PRO A 149 14.15 1.79 -0.03
N ASN A 150 13.53 2.48 -0.97
CA ASN A 150 12.77 1.94 -2.09
C ASN A 150 13.58 0.94 -2.90
N GLN A 151 14.84 1.27 -3.23
CA GLN A 151 15.66 0.37 -4.03
C GLN A 151 15.98 -0.93 -3.27
N LYS A 152 16.21 -0.87 -1.94
CA LYS A 152 16.43 -2.07 -1.13
C LYS A 152 15.18 -2.93 -1.03
N PHE A 153 14.02 -2.30 -0.87
CA PHE A 153 12.74 -2.99 -0.89
C PHE A 153 12.52 -3.73 -2.22
N VAL A 154 12.70 -3.04 -3.35
CA VAL A 154 12.56 -3.61 -4.69
C VAL A 154 13.54 -4.77 -4.91
N ASN A 155 14.80 -4.62 -4.52
CA ASN A 155 15.80 -5.68 -4.58
C ASN A 155 15.35 -6.91 -3.78
N LEU A 156 14.89 -6.70 -2.54
CA LEU A 156 14.46 -7.78 -1.67
C LEU A 156 13.27 -8.54 -2.27
N VAL A 157 12.15 -7.86 -2.54
CA VAL A 157 10.89 -8.54 -2.88
C VAL A 157 10.90 -9.23 -4.25
N THR A 158 11.84 -8.84 -5.11
CA THR A 158 12.04 -9.46 -6.43
C THR A 158 13.05 -10.60 -6.41
N SER A 159 13.83 -10.73 -5.32
CA SER A 159 14.86 -11.76 -5.17
C SER A 159 14.30 -13.18 -5.06
N ALA A 160 15.11 -14.15 -5.47
CA ALA A 160 14.84 -15.57 -5.24
C ALA A 160 14.78 -15.91 -3.73
N ALA A 161 15.52 -15.18 -2.88
CA ALA A 161 15.50 -15.37 -1.44
C ALA A 161 14.13 -15.03 -0.85
N TRP A 162 13.56 -13.87 -1.19
CA TRP A 162 12.22 -13.50 -0.72
C TRP A 162 11.14 -14.45 -1.22
N LYS A 163 11.21 -14.84 -2.51
CA LYS A 163 10.29 -15.83 -3.09
C LYS A 163 10.35 -17.17 -2.35
N GLY A 164 11.56 -17.68 -2.09
CA GLY A 164 11.76 -18.98 -1.45
C GLY A 164 11.44 -18.99 0.05
N GLU A 165 11.78 -17.93 0.78
CA GLU A 165 11.70 -17.90 2.25
C GLU A 165 10.41 -17.27 2.77
N VAL A 166 9.88 -16.25 2.08
CA VAL A 166 8.71 -15.47 2.53
C VAL A 166 7.47 -15.82 1.72
N ASN A 167 7.51 -15.75 0.38
CA ASN A 167 6.31 -16.04 -0.43
C ASN A 167 5.82 -17.48 -0.21
N SER A 168 6.72 -18.46 -0.09
CA SER A 168 6.33 -19.85 0.21
C SER A 168 5.54 -19.99 1.52
N ARG A 169 5.88 -19.20 2.55
CA ARG A 169 5.17 -19.17 3.83
C ARG A 169 3.84 -18.41 3.73
N VAL A 170 3.76 -17.40 2.87
CA VAL A 170 2.53 -16.67 2.56
C VAL A 170 1.54 -17.60 1.81
N GLU A 171 2.03 -18.37 0.85
CA GLU A 171 1.27 -19.39 0.10
C GLU A 171 0.73 -20.49 1.02
N ALA A 172 1.55 -20.95 1.97
CA ALA A 172 1.12 -21.89 3.01
C ALA A 172 0.00 -21.34 3.92
N LYS A 173 -0.25 -20.03 3.91
CA LYS A 173 -1.37 -19.37 4.62
C LYS A 173 -2.59 -19.12 3.74
N GLY A 174 -2.58 -19.58 2.49
CA GLY A 174 -3.69 -19.48 1.55
C GLY A 174 -3.69 -18.21 0.69
N PHE A 175 -2.56 -17.50 0.62
CA PHE A 175 -2.41 -16.29 -0.20
C PHE A 175 -1.26 -16.45 -1.20
N SER A 176 -1.51 -16.14 -2.46
CA SER A 176 -0.48 -16.11 -3.50
C SER A 176 -0.16 -14.65 -3.84
N PRO A 177 1.01 -14.12 -3.45
CA PRO A 177 1.44 -12.79 -3.83
C PRO A 177 1.52 -12.67 -5.36
N LEU A 178 0.82 -11.69 -5.93
CA LEU A 178 0.89 -11.37 -7.36
C LEU A 178 2.07 -10.43 -7.63
N PHE A 179 2.15 -9.35 -6.85
CA PHE A 179 3.30 -8.46 -6.81
C PHE A 179 3.26 -7.60 -5.54
N TYR A 180 4.44 -7.19 -5.10
CA TYR A 180 4.63 -6.17 -4.07
C TYR A 180 4.86 -4.84 -4.78
N PHE A 181 4.20 -3.75 -4.37
CA PHE A 181 4.41 -2.46 -5.01
C PHE A 181 5.11 -1.46 -4.10
N CYS A 182 5.98 -0.68 -4.71
CA CYS A 182 6.78 0.34 -4.07
C CYS A 182 5.94 1.62 -3.93
N ILE A 183 6.09 2.30 -2.80
CA ILE A 183 5.51 3.62 -2.56
C ILE A 183 6.66 4.50 -2.13
N ASP A 184 6.93 4.53 -0.83
CA ASP A 184 8.03 5.21 -0.18
C ASP A 184 8.22 4.62 1.21
N PRO A 185 9.33 4.94 1.88
CA PRO A 185 9.48 4.63 3.29
C PRO A 185 8.36 5.25 4.13
N ARG A 186 8.05 4.57 5.23
CA ARG A 186 7.25 5.09 6.32
C ARG A 186 7.86 6.36 6.91
N THR A 187 7.01 7.16 7.52
CA THR A 187 7.38 8.44 8.13
C THR A 187 7.01 8.45 9.60
N VAL A 188 7.17 9.58 10.28
CA VAL A 188 6.46 9.87 11.53
C VAL A 188 5.64 11.13 11.34
N ALA A 189 4.31 10.99 11.45
CA ALA A 189 3.37 12.07 11.29
C ALA A 189 2.70 12.43 12.62
N ILE A 190 2.54 13.72 12.88
CA ILE A 190 1.99 14.26 14.13
C ILE A 190 0.73 15.06 13.86
N ARG A 191 -0.30 14.80 14.66
CA ARG A 191 -1.57 15.51 14.59
C ARG A 191 -1.45 16.97 15.02
N GLN A 192 -2.35 17.82 14.53
CA GLN A 192 -2.49 19.19 14.98
C GLN A 192 -2.66 19.26 16.51
N GLY A 193 -1.98 20.22 17.14
CA GLY A 193 -2.01 20.44 18.59
C GLY A 193 -1.01 19.61 19.39
N VAL A 194 -0.19 18.77 18.74
CA VAL A 194 0.94 18.06 19.36
C VAL A 194 2.25 18.67 18.83
N LYS A 195 3.25 18.80 19.70
CA LYS A 195 4.54 19.41 19.35
C LYS A 195 5.28 18.54 18.33
N GLY A 196 5.76 19.17 17.26
CA GLY A 196 6.66 18.57 16.28
C GLY A 196 7.72 19.59 15.81
N PRO A 197 8.59 19.21 14.85
CA PRO A 197 8.72 17.87 14.27
C PRO A 197 9.27 16.85 15.27
N ILE A 198 9.10 15.57 14.97
CA ILE A 198 9.81 14.47 15.65
C ILE A 198 11.16 14.35 14.97
N LYS A 199 12.26 14.59 15.67
CA LYS A 199 13.61 14.57 15.07
C LYS A 199 14.34 13.29 15.41
N THR A 200 14.26 12.89 16.68
CA THR A 200 14.91 11.69 17.21
C THR A 200 13.90 10.80 17.95
N PRO A 201 14.27 9.56 18.32
CA PRO A 201 13.40 8.72 19.14
C PRO A 201 12.95 9.38 20.44
N ASP A 202 13.79 10.22 21.05
CA ASP A 202 13.47 10.89 22.32
C ASP A 202 12.22 11.78 22.24
N ASP A 203 11.93 12.35 21.07
CA ASP A 203 10.74 13.18 20.86
C ASP A 203 9.43 12.35 20.88
N LEU A 204 9.51 11.02 20.78
CA LEU A 204 8.34 10.12 20.88
C LEU A 204 7.98 9.73 22.31
N LYS A 205 8.82 10.05 23.30
CA LYS A 205 8.63 9.61 24.69
C LYS A 205 7.24 10.00 25.23
N GLY A 206 6.46 8.98 25.57
CA GLY A 206 5.12 9.15 26.15
C GLY A 206 4.00 9.48 25.15
N LEU A 207 4.30 9.69 23.86
CA LEU A 207 3.27 9.94 22.84
C LEU A 207 2.41 8.70 22.60
N LYS A 208 1.09 8.89 22.44
CA LYS A 208 0.19 7.82 22.00
C LYS A 208 0.41 7.58 20.51
N PHE A 209 0.98 6.45 20.15
CA PHE A 209 1.38 6.17 18.77
C PHE A 209 0.40 5.18 18.14
N ARG A 210 -0.28 5.56 17.07
CA ARG A 210 -1.09 4.60 16.33
C ARG A 210 -0.19 3.70 15.51
N VAL A 211 -0.39 2.40 15.61
CA VAL A 211 0.23 1.40 14.74
C VAL A 211 -0.83 0.53 14.05
N PRO A 212 -0.52 -0.07 12.88
CA PRO A 212 -1.33 -1.13 12.30
C PRO A 212 -1.22 -2.44 13.12
N GLY A 213 -1.81 -3.53 12.62
CA GLY A 213 -1.80 -4.85 13.29
C GLY A 213 -0.42 -5.54 13.41
N SER A 214 0.66 -4.91 12.96
CA SER A 214 2.02 -5.44 13.03
C SER A 214 2.53 -5.50 14.47
N ASN A 215 3.06 -6.66 14.86
CA ASN A 215 3.71 -6.82 16.15
C ASN A 215 5.10 -6.18 16.15
N ILE A 216 5.78 -6.20 15.00
CA ILE A 216 7.09 -5.57 14.85
C ILE A 216 7.00 -4.05 14.98
N LEU A 217 6.01 -3.40 14.37
CA LEU A 217 5.86 -1.94 14.52
C LEU A 217 5.45 -1.55 15.95
N GLN A 218 4.61 -2.35 16.61
CA GLN A 218 4.35 -2.17 18.04
C GLN A 218 5.65 -2.25 18.85
N GLN A 219 6.52 -3.21 18.57
CA GLN A 219 7.79 -3.33 19.27
C GLN A 219 8.73 -2.16 18.95
N PHE A 220 8.81 -1.75 17.69
CA PHE A 220 9.65 -0.63 17.25
C PHE A 220 9.28 0.64 18.01
N TYR A 221 8.00 1.03 18.02
CA TYR A 221 7.59 2.25 18.69
C TYR A 221 7.66 2.16 20.21
N ARG A 222 7.60 0.96 20.82
CA ARG A 222 7.95 0.77 22.24
C ARG A 222 9.44 1.02 22.49
N LEU A 223 10.33 0.51 21.65
CA LEU A 223 11.78 0.76 21.76
C LEU A 223 12.11 2.24 21.58
N ALA A 224 11.36 2.95 20.73
CA ALA A 224 11.46 4.39 20.58
C ALA A 224 10.85 5.20 21.75
N GLY A 225 10.33 4.54 22.79
CA GLY A 225 9.77 5.20 23.99
C GLY A 225 8.33 5.72 23.84
N ALA A 226 7.66 5.44 22.71
CA ALA A 226 6.26 5.77 22.51
C ALA A 226 5.33 4.76 23.21
N ASN A 227 4.03 5.09 23.22
CA ASN A 227 2.96 4.21 23.69
C ASN A 227 2.13 3.73 22.50
N PRO A 228 2.55 2.65 21.79
CA PRO A 228 1.86 2.20 20.60
C PRO A 228 0.53 1.52 20.91
N THR A 229 -0.51 1.89 20.17
CA THR A 229 -1.85 1.28 20.25
C THR A 229 -2.28 0.85 18.84
N PRO A 230 -2.62 -0.44 18.64
CA PRO A 230 -3.20 -0.90 17.37
C PRO A 230 -4.53 -0.22 17.10
N VAL A 231 -4.67 0.42 15.95
CA VAL A 231 -5.95 0.97 15.47
C VAL A 231 -6.15 0.57 14.02
N ALA A 232 -7.34 0.05 13.71
CA ALA A 232 -7.69 -0.35 12.36
C ALA A 232 -7.56 0.84 11.39
N TRP A 233 -7.12 0.57 10.17
CA TRP A 233 -6.82 1.65 9.22
C TRP A 233 -8.05 2.53 8.91
N GLY A 234 -9.22 1.91 8.73
CA GLY A 234 -10.49 2.64 8.52
C GLY A 234 -10.92 3.54 9.68
N GLU A 235 -10.44 3.28 10.90
CA GLU A 235 -10.75 4.06 12.11
C GLU A 235 -9.69 5.12 12.41
N THR A 236 -8.53 5.05 11.75
CA THR A 236 -7.34 5.85 12.08
C THR A 236 -7.57 7.36 11.90
N PRO A 237 -8.23 7.87 10.83
CA PRO A 237 -8.51 9.30 10.71
C PRO A 237 -9.33 9.84 11.90
N ALA A 238 -10.32 9.09 12.35
CA ALA A 238 -11.15 9.47 13.50
C ALA A 238 -10.33 9.44 14.80
N ALA A 239 -9.54 8.38 15.02
CA ALA A 239 -8.69 8.23 16.20
C ALA A 239 -7.65 9.37 16.32
N ILE A 240 -7.00 9.74 15.22
CA ILE A 240 -6.03 10.84 15.20
C ILE A 240 -6.74 12.19 15.41
N LYS A 241 -7.86 12.43 14.73
CA LYS A 241 -8.63 13.68 14.87
C LYS A 241 -9.17 13.89 16.29
N GLN A 242 -9.58 12.81 16.96
CA GLN A 242 -10.11 12.84 18.33
C GLN A 242 -9.00 12.84 19.39
N GLY A 243 -7.73 12.69 18.99
CA GLY A 243 -6.60 12.62 19.93
C GLY A 243 -6.55 11.31 20.72
N VAL A 244 -7.15 10.22 20.21
CA VAL A 244 -6.93 8.86 20.73
C VAL A 244 -5.48 8.45 20.51
N ALA A 245 -4.90 8.85 19.37
CA ALA A 245 -3.47 8.79 19.11
C ALA A 245 -2.96 10.17 18.67
N ASP A 246 -1.70 10.45 19.00
CA ASP A 246 -1.02 11.71 18.70
C ASP A 246 -0.15 11.62 17.44
N ALA A 247 0.33 10.40 17.13
CA ALA A 247 1.25 10.12 16.04
C ALA A 247 0.87 8.86 15.27
N LEU A 248 1.37 8.72 14.04
CA LEU A 248 1.26 7.54 13.18
C LEU A 248 2.42 7.52 12.15
N ASP A 249 2.59 6.41 11.43
CA ASP A 249 3.76 6.16 10.57
C ASP A 249 3.60 5.83 9.07
N PRO A 250 2.47 6.02 8.36
CA PRO A 250 2.42 5.75 6.91
C PRO A 250 3.35 6.65 6.08
N SER A 251 3.54 6.31 4.80
CA SER A 251 4.18 7.21 3.83
C SER A 251 3.33 8.47 3.61
N VAL A 252 3.94 9.54 3.08
CA VAL A 252 3.23 10.80 2.80
C VAL A 252 2.09 10.63 1.80
N GLU A 253 2.25 9.72 0.84
CA GLU A 253 1.25 9.33 -0.15
C GLU A 253 0.05 8.66 0.50
N ALA A 254 0.28 7.70 1.41
CA ALA A 254 -0.79 7.03 2.14
C ALA A 254 -1.54 8.01 3.04
N LEU A 255 -0.82 8.93 3.70
CA LEU A 255 -1.42 9.99 4.52
C LEU A 255 -2.33 10.91 3.68
N TYR A 256 -1.88 11.34 2.50
CA TYR A 256 -2.72 12.15 1.62
C TYR A 256 -3.91 11.36 1.09
N ALA A 257 -3.68 10.17 0.54
CA ALA A 257 -4.69 9.34 -0.10
C ALA A 257 -5.84 8.96 0.85
N PHE A 258 -5.53 8.81 2.14
CA PHE A 258 -6.50 8.43 3.16
C PHE A 258 -7.04 9.60 4.00
N GLY A 259 -6.74 10.84 3.61
CA GLY A 259 -7.44 12.04 4.09
C GLY A 259 -6.87 12.67 5.37
N PHE A 260 -5.57 12.51 5.64
CA PHE A 260 -4.93 13.07 6.84
C PHE A 260 -4.50 14.54 6.71
N LYS A 261 -4.58 15.14 5.52
CA LYS A 261 -4.04 16.49 5.25
C LYS A 261 -4.60 17.60 6.15
N ASP A 262 -5.86 17.50 6.56
CA ASP A 262 -6.53 18.49 7.42
C ASP A 262 -6.40 18.15 8.92
N ILE A 263 -5.70 17.07 9.26
CA ILE A 263 -5.58 16.49 10.61
C ILE A 263 -4.14 16.61 11.13
N LEU A 264 -3.15 16.59 10.25
CA LEU A 264 -1.73 16.61 10.58
C LEU A 264 -1.13 18.00 10.55
N SER A 265 -0.06 18.19 11.32
CA SER A 265 0.77 19.41 11.31
C SER A 265 2.20 19.17 10.85
N TRP A 266 2.76 18.00 11.14
CA TRP A 266 4.14 17.65 10.78
C TRP A 266 4.24 16.24 10.22
N VAL A 267 5.13 16.04 9.26
CA VAL A 267 5.60 14.73 8.77
C VAL A 267 7.13 14.75 8.75
N THR A 268 7.74 13.78 9.44
CA THR A 268 9.18 13.56 9.47
C THR A 268 9.56 12.36 8.60
N PHE A 269 10.50 12.54 7.67
CA PHE A 269 11.01 11.48 6.79
C PHE A 269 12.17 10.69 7.44
N ASN A 270 11.90 9.98 8.53
CA ASN A 270 12.90 9.16 9.24
C ASN A 270 13.12 7.75 8.63
N ALA A 271 12.36 7.40 7.59
CA ALA A 271 12.51 6.21 6.74
C ALA A 271 12.86 4.88 7.46
N PRO A 272 12.17 4.49 8.55
CA PRO A 272 12.54 3.31 9.33
C PRO A 272 12.27 2.02 8.57
N VAL A 273 11.19 1.94 7.80
CA VAL A 273 10.74 0.74 7.07
C VAL A 273 10.05 1.17 5.77
N PRO A 274 9.91 0.29 4.75
CA PRO A 274 9.06 0.57 3.59
C PRO A 274 7.59 0.67 4.00
N ASP A 275 6.83 1.60 3.42
CA ASP A 275 5.36 1.51 3.46
C ASP A 275 4.88 0.51 2.40
N SER A 276 5.15 -0.76 2.68
CA SER A 276 5.00 -1.85 1.72
C SER A 276 3.56 -2.34 1.61
N GLN A 277 3.19 -2.69 0.39
CA GLN A 277 1.88 -3.21 0.05
C GLN A 277 2.01 -4.38 -0.94
N VAL A 278 1.00 -5.24 -0.96
CA VAL A 278 0.94 -6.41 -1.85
C VAL A 278 -0.45 -6.54 -2.45
N TYR A 279 -0.49 -6.93 -3.72
CA TYR A 279 -1.67 -7.57 -4.30
C TYR A 279 -1.49 -9.07 -4.15
N ALA A 280 -2.43 -9.74 -3.50
CA ALA A 280 -2.39 -11.19 -3.36
C ALA A 280 -3.75 -11.80 -3.71
N ALA A 281 -3.69 -12.98 -4.32
CA ALA A 281 -4.84 -13.79 -4.65
C ALA A 281 -5.08 -14.87 -3.58
N ASN A 282 -6.31 -15.37 -3.50
CA ASN A 282 -6.61 -16.61 -2.81
C ASN A 282 -5.88 -17.77 -3.51
N THR A 283 -5.05 -18.51 -2.79
CA THR A 283 -4.22 -19.58 -3.36
C THR A 283 -5.05 -20.70 -3.97
N GLN A 284 -6.17 -21.10 -3.33
CA GLN A 284 -7.03 -22.17 -3.83
C GLN A 284 -7.64 -21.80 -5.18
N TRP A 285 -8.18 -20.59 -5.31
CA TRP A 285 -8.72 -20.09 -6.58
C TRP A 285 -7.63 -19.97 -7.64
N LEU A 286 -6.47 -19.39 -7.31
CA LEU A 286 -5.40 -19.25 -8.30
C LEU A 286 -4.93 -20.62 -8.80
N GLN A 287 -4.81 -21.60 -7.91
CA GLN A 287 -4.39 -22.97 -8.25
C GLN A 287 -5.44 -23.75 -9.05
N SER A 288 -6.73 -23.41 -8.96
CA SER A 288 -7.77 -24.05 -9.78
C SER A 288 -7.74 -23.62 -11.25
N LEU A 289 -7.08 -22.51 -11.57
CA LEU A 289 -6.94 -22.04 -12.95
C LEU A 289 -6.00 -22.92 -13.77
N PRO A 290 -6.17 -23.02 -15.10
CA PRO A 290 -5.18 -23.55 -16.03
C PRO A 290 -3.78 -22.94 -15.84
N GLY A 291 -2.73 -23.74 -16.06
CA GLY A 291 -1.34 -23.34 -15.79
C GLY A 291 -0.91 -22.10 -16.57
N ASP A 292 -1.32 -22.01 -17.83
CA ASP A 292 -1.08 -20.87 -18.71
C ASP A 292 -1.78 -19.59 -18.22
N LEU A 293 -2.99 -19.69 -17.64
CA LEU A 293 -3.64 -18.53 -17.01
C LEU A 293 -2.93 -18.09 -15.73
N ARG A 294 -2.41 -19.01 -14.92
CA ARG A 294 -1.62 -18.67 -13.73
C ARG A 294 -0.33 -17.93 -14.11
N GLU A 295 0.37 -18.41 -15.12
CA GLU A 295 1.58 -17.78 -15.66
C GLU A 295 1.27 -16.40 -16.24
N ALA A 296 0.17 -16.27 -17.00
CA ALA A 296 -0.30 -15.00 -17.54
C ALA A 296 -0.62 -13.98 -16.44
N ILE A 297 -1.30 -14.39 -15.36
CA ILE A 297 -1.60 -13.50 -14.22
C ILE A 297 -0.32 -13.07 -13.51
N ALA A 298 0.64 -13.98 -13.31
CA ALA A 298 1.93 -13.66 -12.71
C ALA A 298 2.72 -12.64 -13.56
N TYR A 299 2.76 -12.84 -14.88
CA TYR A 299 3.41 -11.91 -15.80
C TYR A 299 2.71 -10.54 -15.81
N ALA A 300 1.37 -10.51 -15.81
CA ALA A 300 0.63 -9.26 -15.69
C ALA A 300 0.97 -8.49 -14.40
N GLY A 301 1.16 -9.20 -13.28
CA GLY A 301 1.64 -8.62 -12.03
C GLY A 301 3.03 -7.97 -12.16
N GLU A 302 3.95 -8.61 -12.88
CA GLU A 302 5.27 -8.05 -13.17
C GLU A 302 5.20 -6.78 -14.03
N VAL A 303 4.37 -6.77 -15.07
CA VAL A 303 4.14 -5.58 -15.90
C VAL A 303 3.57 -4.43 -15.06
N THR A 304 2.60 -4.71 -14.18
CA THR A 304 2.06 -3.69 -13.29
C THR A 304 3.09 -3.19 -12.28
N PHE A 305 3.94 -4.07 -11.76
CA PHE A 305 5.03 -3.69 -10.85
C PHE A 305 6.00 -2.70 -11.51
N LEU A 306 6.43 -2.93 -12.74
CA LEU A 306 7.27 -1.99 -13.49
C LEU A 306 6.60 -0.61 -13.66
N GLN A 307 5.30 -0.61 -13.99
CA GLN A 307 4.53 0.64 -14.10
C GLN A 307 4.40 1.37 -12.76
N ASN A 308 4.29 0.63 -11.64
CA ASN A 308 4.31 1.21 -10.30
C ASN A 308 5.61 1.96 -10.02
N LEU A 309 6.78 1.37 -10.31
CA LEU A 309 8.08 2.00 -10.02
C LEU A 309 8.24 3.35 -10.73
N ALA A 310 7.77 3.46 -11.97
CA ALA A 310 7.79 4.71 -12.73
C ALA A 310 6.88 5.79 -12.13
N GLN A 311 5.83 5.40 -11.40
CA GLN A 311 4.82 6.30 -10.87
C GLN A 311 5.19 6.87 -9.49
N VAL A 312 6.03 6.16 -8.73
CA VAL A 312 6.44 6.52 -7.35
C VAL A 312 6.84 8.00 -7.20
N PRO A 313 7.83 8.55 -7.95
CA PRO A 313 8.28 9.92 -7.72
C PRO A 313 7.21 10.97 -7.99
N ALA A 314 6.38 10.75 -9.01
CA ALA A 314 5.30 11.66 -9.37
C ALA A 314 4.18 11.66 -8.31
N SER A 315 3.84 10.49 -7.79
CA SER A 315 2.82 10.34 -6.75
C SER A 315 3.26 10.98 -5.42
N ARG A 316 4.51 10.75 -5.01
CA ARG A 316 5.15 11.44 -3.88
C ARG A 316 5.07 12.96 -4.02
N ALA A 317 5.56 13.49 -5.15
CA ALA A 317 5.59 14.94 -5.39
C ALA A 317 4.19 15.56 -5.32
N PHE A 318 3.18 14.90 -5.90
CA PHE A 318 1.81 15.36 -5.84
C PHE A 318 1.24 15.32 -4.41
N ALA A 319 1.42 14.22 -3.68
CA ALA A 319 0.95 14.09 -2.30
C ALA A 319 1.58 15.15 -1.38
N MET A 320 2.90 15.33 -1.46
CA MET A 320 3.62 16.36 -0.70
C MET A 320 3.11 17.76 -1.02
N ALA A 321 2.93 18.10 -2.30
CA ALA A 321 2.45 19.42 -2.69
C ALA A 321 1.04 19.71 -2.15
N GLU A 322 0.14 18.72 -2.19
CA GLU A 322 -1.21 18.89 -1.68
C GLU A 322 -1.29 18.95 -0.15
N MET A 323 -0.45 18.17 0.54
CA MET A 323 -0.29 18.21 2.00
C MET A 323 0.29 19.57 2.45
N ALA A 324 1.32 20.10 1.75
CA ALA A 324 1.88 21.42 2.02
C ALA A 324 0.84 22.54 1.86
N LYS A 325 0.02 22.49 0.80
CA LYS A 325 -1.08 23.46 0.59
C LYS A 325 -2.10 23.44 1.72
N ALA A 326 -2.27 22.30 2.40
CA ALA A 326 -3.14 22.17 3.58
C ALA A 326 -2.46 22.63 4.88
N GLY A 327 -1.19 23.04 4.83
CA GLY A 327 -0.43 23.55 5.99
C GLY A 327 0.38 22.49 6.73
N VAL A 328 0.51 21.27 6.19
CA VAL A 328 1.40 20.25 6.76
C VAL A 328 2.86 20.64 6.48
N GLN A 329 3.67 20.62 7.53
CA GLN A 329 5.10 20.90 7.46
C GLN A 329 5.92 19.61 7.37
N PHE A 330 7.06 19.68 6.69
CA PHE A 330 7.92 18.54 6.41
C PHE A 330 9.28 18.71 7.07
N TYR A 331 9.79 17.65 7.71
CA TYR A 331 11.12 17.60 8.30
C TYR A 331 11.91 16.42 7.74
N VAL A 332 13.13 16.68 7.29
CA VAL A 332 14.09 15.65 6.88
C VAL A 332 15.16 15.60 7.96
N PRO A 333 15.29 14.48 8.70
CA PRO A 333 16.32 14.37 9.73
C PRO A 333 17.73 14.48 9.17
N THR A 334 18.66 14.97 9.98
CA THR A 334 20.08 14.96 9.66
C THR A 334 20.64 13.53 9.69
N ALA A 335 21.85 13.33 9.15
CA ALA A 335 22.53 12.03 9.23
C ALA A 335 22.72 11.56 10.68
N ASP A 336 23.04 12.47 11.60
CA ASP A 336 23.19 12.16 13.03
C ASP A 336 21.84 11.76 13.66
N GLU A 337 20.76 12.43 13.29
CA GLU A 337 19.41 12.08 13.76
C GLU A 337 18.97 10.71 13.24
N ILE A 338 19.22 10.40 11.96
CA ILE A 338 19.00 9.05 11.41
C ILE A 338 19.86 8.01 12.12
N THR A 339 21.11 8.34 12.43
CA THR A 339 21.99 7.44 13.20
C THR A 339 21.41 7.17 14.59
N ALA A 340 20.93 8.19 15.29
CA ALA A 340 20.28 8.03 16.59
C ALA A 340 19.03 7.12 16.51
N TRP A 341 18.23 7.23 15.43
CA TRP A 341 17.14 6.30 15.18
C TRP A 341 17.61 4.86 14.97
N ALA A 342 18.60 4.67 14.10
CA ALA A 342 19.13 3.36 13.77
C ALA A 342 19.77 2.69 15.00
N GLU A 343 20.53 3.41 15.83
CA GLU A 343 21.12 2.87 17.06
C GLU A 343 20.05 2.49 18.10
N THR A 344 19.02 3.34 18.26
CA THR A 344 17.96 3.11 19.25
C THR A 344 17.04 1.96 18.87
N CYS A 345 16.75 1.81 17.57
CA CYS A 345 15.67 0.94 17.13
C CYS A 345 16.06 -0.09 16.07
N GLY A 346 17.17 0.10 15.35
CA GLY A 346 17.50 -0.64 14.12
C GLY A 346 17.68 -2.14 14.27
N HIS A 347 17.60 -2.83 13.13
CA HIS A 347 17.63 -4.29 13.03
C HIS A 347 18.84 -4.96 13.68
N GLN A 348 19.97 -4.27 13.84
CA GLN A 348 21.19 -4.78 14.47
C GLN A 348 21.04 -5.03 15.97
N ARG A 349 19.98 -4.51 16.60
CA ARG A 349 19.73 -4.68 18.02
C ARG A 349 19.35 -6.12 18.40
N PRO A 350 19.83 -6.63 19.55
CA PRO A 350 19.54 -7.99 20.01
C PRO A 350 18.05 -8.21 20.33
N GLU A 351 17.30 -7.15 20.65
CA GLU A 351 15.85 -7.23 20.86
C GLU A 351 15.10 -7.75 19.63
N TRP A 352 15.70 -7.71 18.43
CA TRP A 352 15.12 -8.25 17.21
C TRP A 352 15.45 -9.72 16.95
N ASP A 353 16.38 -10.33 17.69
CA ASP A 353 16.87 -11.67 17.31
C ASP A 353 15.83 -12.77 17.47
N SER A 354 14.99 -12.70 18.50
CA SER A 354 13.86 -13.62 18.64
C SER A 354 12.86 -13.45 17.50
N TRP A 355 12.55 -12.21 17.14
CA TRP A 355 11.64 -11.88 16.04
C TRP A 355 12.18 -12.36 14.69
N LYS A 356 13.46 -12.13 14.40
CA LYS A 356 14.10 -12.63 13.16
C LYS A 356 14.05 -14.15 13.10
N LYS A 357 14.34 -14.85 14.20
CA LYS A 357 14.27 -16.31 14.26
C LYS A 357 12.84 -16.81 14.06
N GLU A 358 11.86 -16.19 14.69
CA GLU A 358 10.45 -16.55 14.55
C GLU A 358 9.97 -16.35 13.10
N LEU A 359 10.22 -15.16 12.54
CA LEU A 359 9.63 -14.76 11.27
C LEU A 359 10.41 -15.31 10.05
N ALA A 360 11.75 -15.33 10.10
CA ALA A 360 12.61 -15.88 9.05
C ALA A 360 12.96 -17.36 9.27
N GLY A 361 12.67 -17.94 10.43
CA GLY A 361 13.05 -19.31 10.80
C GLY A 361 14.48 -19.45 11.34
N SER A 362 15.39 -18.55 10.98
CA SER A 362 16.74 -18.48 11.53
C SER A 362 17.40 -17.12 11.29
N LEU A 363 18.44 -16.78 12.06
CA LEU A 363 19.26 -15.59 11.78
C LEU A 363 19.99 -15.70 10.44
N LYS A 364 20.46 -16.91 10.09
CA LYS A 364 21.10 -17.16 8.79
C LYS A 364 20.16 -16.86 7.61
N THR A 365 18.87 -17.19 7.75
CA THR A 365 17.87 -16.85 6.74
C THR A 365 17.65 -15.34 6.68
N PHE A 366 17.62 -14.65 7.82
CA PHE A 366 17.55 -13.19 7.84
C PHE A 366 18.76 -12.55 7.15
N ASP A 367 19.98 -13.04 7.42
CA ASP A 367 21.20 -12.52 6.79
C ASP A 367 21.18 -12.70 5.26
N LYS A 368 20.67 -13.84 4.78
CA LYS A 368 20.44 -14.08 3.34
C LYS A 368 19.43 -13.09 2.74
N LEU A 369 18.37 -12.75 3.47
CA LEU A 369 17.41 -11.73 3.03
C LEU A 369 18.04 -10.33 3.04
N LEU A 370 18.86 -10.03 4.05
CA LEU A 370 19.60 -8.77 4.13
C LEU A 370 20.58 -8.63 2.95
N GLU A 371 21.30 -9.69 2.61
CA GLU A 371 22.17 -9.73 1.42
C GLU A 371 21.34 -9.47 0.15
N ALA A 372 20.20 -10.14 0.00
CA ALA A 372 19.30 -9.93 -1.14
C ALA A 372 18.80 -8.48 -1.25
N ALA A 373 18.45 -7.82 -0.14
CA ALA A 373 18.05 -6.41 -0.13
C ALA A 373 19.18 -5.47 -0.60
N ASN A 374 20.43 -5.83 -0.36
CA ASN A 374 21.61 -5.07 -0.78
C ASN A 374 22.16 -5.48 -2.16
N THR A 375 21.55 -6.46 -2.82
CA THR A 375 21.96 -6.95 -4.15
C THR A 375 21.08 -6.32 -5.22
N ALA A 376 21.69 -5.64 -6.19
CA ALA A 376 20.95 -4.97 -7.26
C ALA A 376 20.07 -5.95 -8.05
N SER A 377 18.79 -5.60 -8.19
CA SER A 377 17.84 -6.25 -9.10
C SER A 377 17.88 -5.58 -10.49
N PRO A 378 17.26 -6.17 -11.54
CA PRO A 378 17.13 -5.49 -12.83
C PRO A 378 16.15 -4.31 -12.80
N TYR A 379 15.49 -4.06 -11.66
CA TYR A 379 14.51 -3.01 -11.48
C TYR A 379 15.15 -1.79 -10.79
N PHE A 380 14.68 -0.61 -11.16
CA PHE A 380 15.16 0.65 -10.60
C PHE A 380 14.00 1.52 -10.13
N VAL A 381 14.18 2.18 -8.99
CA VAL A 381 13.25 3.17 -8.44
C VAL A 381 14.01 4.24 -7.69
N HIS A 382 13.57 5.49 -7.82
CA HIS A 382 14.16 6.60 -7.08
C HIS A 382 13.71 6.61 -5.61
N ASP A 383 14.68 6.73 -4.71
CA ASP A 383 14.45 7.07 -3.30
C ASP A 383 13.96 8.52 -3.13
N VAL A 384 13.52 8.84 -1.91
CA VAL A 384 13.13 10.19 -1.44
C VAL A 384 14.35 11.05 -1.19
#